data_AF-A0AA96HRF8-F1
#
_entry.id   AF-A0AA96HRF8-F1
#
_cell.length_a   1.000
_cell.length_b   1.000
_cell.length_c   1.000
_cell.angle_alpha   90.00
_cell.angle_beta   90.00
_cell.angle_gamma   90.00
#
_symmetry.space_group_name_H-M   'P 1'
#
loop_
_entity.id
_entity.type
_entity.pdbx_description
1 polymer ?
#
loop_
_entity_poly.entity_id
_entity_poly.type
_entity_poly.pdbx_seq_one_letter_code
_entity_poly.pdbx_strand_id
1 'polypeptide(L)'
;MDEFISIIQFHTAIPFGYLLFSLLWLSVVVWALKNIVSTLWSRRLRGSKIYIAGCLLVVAVGYAYASIRYSENINMNPFFKESALVGEWNCGSSKLVLKPDGIATINLSDSLLARLGIDNGDGYWRKEGDFNLVLGSAAVNFDSKNGMLRVIQYAEKYRLIIEDYEDPDMWDGSLGFKQKNM
;
A
#
# COMPACT_ATOMS: atom_id res chain seq x y z
N MET A 1 23.10 20.21 1.46
CA MET A 1 22.00 20.03 0.50
C MET A 1 21.18 18.80 0.87
N ASP A 2 21.82 17.78 1.43
CA ASP A 2 21.20 16.53 1.88
C ASP A 2 20.29 16.68 3.11
N GLU A 3 20.54 17.64 4.01
CA GLU A 3 19.62 17.95 5.13
C GLU A 3 18.31 18.62 4.71
N PHE A 4 18.27 19.31 3.55
CA PHE A 4 17.03 19.93 3.08
C PHE A 4 16.12 18.90 2.40
N ILE A 5 16.71 17.83 1.84
CA ILE A 5 16.00 16.70 1.26
C ILE A 5 15.42 15.80 2.35
N SER A 6 16.10 15.66 3.51
CA SER A 6 15.56 14.90 4.64
C SER A 6 14.37 15.58 5.33
N ILE A 7 14.28 16.92 5.28
CA ILE A 7 13.11 17.67 5.80
C ILE A 7 11.89 17.53 4.85
N ILE A 8 12.11 17.25 3.56
CA ILE A 8 11.01 17.00 2.59
C ILE A 8 10.55 15.53 2.64
N GLN A 9 11.38 14.62 3.18
CA GLN A 9 10.95 13.29 3.64
C GLN A 9 10.14 13.41 4.95
N PHE A 10 9.04 14.16 4.91
CA PHE A 10 8.03 14.05 5.93
C PHE A 10 7.50 12.61 5.92
N HIS A 11 7.59 11.95 7.07
CA HIS A 11 6.88 10.73 7.44
C HIS A 11 5.35 10.95 7.41
N THR A 12 4.82 11.20 6.23
CA THR A 12 3.41 11.20 5.93
C THR A 12 3.23 10.21 4.80
N ALA A 13 2.42 9.19 5.02
CA ALA A 13 2.12 8.09 4.08
C ALA A 13 1.44 8.51 2.76
N ILE A 14 1.51 9.79 2.40
CA ILE A 14 1.03 10.37 1.15
C ILE A 14 2.22 11.11 0.53
N PRO A 15 2.86 10.57 -0.52
CA PRO A 15 4.00 11.23 -1.14
C PRO A 15 3.56 12.61 -1.65
N PHE A 16 4.32 13.65 -1.32
CA PHE A 16 4.04 15.05 -1.65
C PHE A 16 3.72 15.26 -3.15
N GLY A 17 4.27 14.40 -4.02
CA GLY A 17 3.95 14.34 -5.44
C GLY A 17 2.46 14.07 -5.75
N TYR A 18 1.80 13.18 -5.01
CA TYR A 18 0.37 12.89 -5.19
C TYR A 18 -0.50 14.08 -4.78
N LEU A 19 -0.13 14.78 -3.70
CA LEU A 19 -0.83 15.99 -3.27
C LEU A 19 -0.68 17.10 -4.32
N LEU A 20 0.54 17.35 -4.79
CA LEU A 20 0.83 18.35 -5.82
C LEU A 20 0.10 18.02 -7.13
N PHE A 21 0.15 16.76 -7.57
CA PHE A 21 -0.57 16.29 -8.74
C PHE A 21 -2.09 16.50 -8.59
N SER A 22 -2.65 16.15 -7.44
CA SER A 22 -4.07 16.34 -7.15
C SER A 22 -4.49 17.82 -7.18
N LEU A 23 -3.65 18.72 -6.64
CA LEU A 23 -3.91 20.17 -6.65
C LEU A 23 -3.84 20.76 -8.07
N LEU A 24 -2.86 20.33 -8.88
CA LEU A 24 -2.77 20.72 -10.28
C LEU A 24 -3.99 20.21 -11.07
N TRP A 25 -4.38 18.96 -10.84
CA TRP A 25 -5.55 18.37 -11.49
C TRP A 25 -6.85 19.09 -11.13
N LEU A 26 -7.04 19.39 -9.85
CA LEU A 26 -8.17 20.18 -9.37
C LEU A 26 -8.22 21.56 -10.05
N SER A 27 -7.07 22.22 -10.21
CA SER A 27 -6.97 23.53 -10.87
C SER A 27 -7.42 23.46 -12.33
N VAL A 28 -7.05 22.38 -13.05
CA VAL A 28 -7.50 22.14 -14.44
C VAL A 28 -9.02 21.95 -14.51
N VAL A 29 -9.60 21.17 -13.60
CA VAL A 29 -11.05 20.94 -13.53
C VAL A 29 -11.81 22.24 -13.23
N VAL A 30 -11.35 23.02 -12.25
CA VAL A 30 -11.94 24.33 -11.91
C VAL A 30 -11.87 25.28 -13.10
N TRP A 31 -10.75 25.32 -13.81
CA TRP A 31 -10.60 26.14 -15.02
C TRP A 31 -11.56 25.69 -16.13
N ALA A 32 -11.69 24.39 -16.37
CA ALA A 32 -12.60 23.85 -17.39
C ALA A 32 -14.06 24.18 -17.08
N LEU A 33 -14.50 23.97 -15.83
CA LEU A 33 -15.85 24.32 -15.37
C LEU A 33 -16.13 25.81 -15.51
N LYS A 34 -15.20 26.67 -15.09
CA LYS A 34 -15.34 28.13 -15.22
C LYS A 34 -15.55 28.55 -16.68
N ASN A 35 -14.78 27.98 -17.61
CA ASN A 35 -14.90 28.31 -19.03
C ASN A 35 -16.21 27.79 -19.63
N ILE A 36 -16.67 26.59 -19.25
CA ILE A 36 -17.95 26.05 -19.71
C ILE A 36 -19.10 26.91 -19.19
N VAL A 37 -19.15 27.21 -17.90
CA VAL A 37 -20.21 28.03 -17.29
C VAL A 37 -20.22 29.44 -17.90
N SER A 38 -19.06 30.08 -18.04
CA SER A 38 -18.95 31.40 -18.67
C SER A 38 -19.41 31.39 -20.14
N THR A 39 -19.10 30.33 -20.87
CA THR A 39 -19.50 30.20 -22.28
C THR A 39 -21.00 29.91 -22.44
N LEU A 40 -21.57 29.11 -21.53
CA LEU A 40 -23.01 28.85 -21.46
C LEU A 40 -23.79 30.13 -21.12
N TRP A 41 -23.33 30.89 -20.12
CA TRP A 41 -23.92 32.19 -19.75
C TRP A 41 -23.84 33.21 -20.88
N SER A 42 -22.71 33.28 -21.59
CA SER A 42 -22.54 34.19 -22.73
C SER A 42 -23.17 33.69 -24.03
N ARG A 43 -23.78 32.48 -24.03
CA ARG A 43 -24.37 31.79 -25.21
C ARG A 43 -23.40 31.67 -26.40
N ARG A 44 -22.09 31.75 -26.19
CA ARG A 44 -21.04 31.70 -27.23
C ARG A 44 -20.52 30.29 -27.44
N LEU A 45 -21.41 29.36 -27.76
CA LEU A 45 -21.13 27.91 -27.85
C LEU A 45 -20.14 27.48 -28.96
N ARG A 46 -19.66 28.41 -29.80
CA ARG A 46 -18.72 28.11 -30.91
C ARG A 46 -17.25 28.43 -30.61
N GLY A 47 -16.91 28.86 -29.40
CA GLY A 47 -15.51 29.16 -29.04
C GLY A 47 -14.67 27.88 -28.87
N SER A 48 -13.47 27.83 -29.45
CA SER A 48 -12.51 26.72 -29.29
C SER A 48 -12.26 26.33 -27.82
N LYS A 49 -12.35 27.31 -26.91
CA LYS A 49 -12.23 27.12 -25.45
C LYS A 49 -13.27 26.16 -24.85
N ILE A 50 -14.48 26.08 -25.39
CA ILE A 50 -15.51 25.17 -24.86
C ILE A 50 -15.19 23.71 -25.19
N TYR A 51 -14.65 23.46 -26.40
CA TYR A 51 -14.24 22.13 -26.84
C TYR A 51 -13.02 21.66 -26.04
N ILE A 52 -12.04 22.54 -25.81
CA ILE A 52 -10.87 22.23 -24.97
C ILE A 52 -11.30 21.91 -23.54
N ALA A 53 -12.16 22.74 -22.94
CA ALA A 53 -12.67 22.51 -21.60
C ALA A 53 -13.50 21.22 -21.50
N GLY A 54 -14.32 20.92 -22.51
CA GLY A 54 -15.09 19.67 -22.60
C GLY A 54 -14.19 18.44 -22.68
N CYS A 55 -13.19 18.43 -23.56
CA CYS A 55 -12.22 17.34 -23.67
C CYS A 55 -11.46 17.12 -22.35
N LEU A 56 -11.00 18.19 -21.70
CA LEU A 56 -10.32 18.09 -20.40
C LEU A 56 -11.23 17.49 -19.32
N LEU A 57 -12.52 17.81 -19.32
CA LEU A 57 -13.48 17.23 -18.39
C LEU A 57 -13.73 15.74 -18.65
N VAL A 58 -13.84 15.33 -19.92
CA VAL A 58 -13.95 13.90 -20.27
C VAL A 58 -12.72 13.13 -19.79
N VAL A 59 -11.52 13.67 -19.98
CA VAL A 59 -10.28 13.07 -19.46
C VAL A 59 -10.27 13.05 -17.93
N ALA A 60 -10.69 14.13 -17.27
CA ALA A 60 -10.78 14.19 -15.81
C ALA A 60 -11.74 13.16 -15.21
N VAL A 61 -12.92 13.02 -15.80
CA VAL A 61 -13.91 12.02 -15.37
C VAL A 61 -13.42 10.60 -15.68
N GLY A 62 -12.82 10.39 -16.86
CA GLY A 62 -12.24 9.10 -17.23
C GLY A 62 -11.11 8.68 -16.29
N TYR A 63 -10.21 9.61 -15.94
CA TYR A 63 -9.15 9.39 -14.97
C TYR A 63 -9.71 9.11 -13.57
N ALA A 64 -10.69 9.89 -13.10
CA ALA A 64 -11.32 9.65 -11.80
C ALA A 64 -12.02 8.28 -11.75
N TYR A 65 -12.74 7.92 -12.81
CA TYR A 65 -13.40 6.62 -12.92
C TYR A 65 -12.39 5.47 -12.93
N ALA A 66 -11.33 5.59 -13.74
CA ALA A 66 -10.25 4.60 -13.78
C ALA A 66 -9.54 4.50 -12.43
N SER A 67 -9.27 5.63 -11.78
CA SER A 67 -8.65 5.67 -10.46
C SER A 67 -9.51 4.98 -9.41
N ILE A 68 -10.84 5.13 -9.42
CA ILE A 68 -11.74 4.42 -8.49
C ILE A 68 -11.88 2.94 -8.87
N ARG A 69 -11.94 2.63 -10.16
CA ARG A 69 -12.18 1.27 -10.67
C ARG A 69 -10.96 0.37 -10.54
N TYR A 70 -9.78 0.95 -10.75
CA TYR A 70 -8.47 0.29 -10.75
C TYR A 70 -7.61 0.76 -9.57
N SER A 71 -8.13 1.53 -8.61
CA SER A 71 -7.48 1.62 -7.31
C SER A 71 -7.53 0.22 -6.73
N GLU A 72 -6.44 -0.50 -6.88
CA GLU A 72 -6.15 -1.61 -6.01
C GLU A 72 -6.23 -1.02 -4.60
N ASN A 73 -7.24 -1.43 -3.84
CA ASN A 73 -7.48 -0.91 -2.49
C ASN A 73 -6.36 -1.41 -1.60
N ILE A 74 -5.23 -0.71 -1.65
CA ILE A 74 -4.09 -0.90 -0.79
C ILE A 74 -4.33 -0.03 0.44
N ASN A 75 -4.62 -0.67 1.56
CA ASN A 75 -4.57 -0.04 2.86
C ASN A 75 -3.29 -0.49 3.56
N MET A 76 -2.34 0.44 3.70
CA MET A 76 -1.05 0.18 4.36
C MET A 76 -1.14 0.09 5.88
N ASN A 77 -2.25 0.58 6.45
CA ASN A 77 -2.49 0.67 7.88
C ASN A 77 -3.87 0.08 8.22
N PRO A 78 -4.15 -1.19 7.86
CA PRO A 78 -5.45 -1.75 8.10
C PRO A 78 -5.66 -1.99 9.59
N PHE A 79 -6.87 -1.73 10.08
CA PHE A 79 -7.25 -2.17 11.41
C PHE A 79 -7.60 -3.67 11.35
N PHE A 80 -6.94 -4.50 12.17
CA PHE A 80 -7.17 -5.94 12.21
C PHE A 80 -7.08 -6.52 13.61
N LYS A 81 -7.82 -7.61 13.82
CA LYS A 81 -7.76 -8.46 15.02
C LYS A 81 -6.75 -9.58 14.80
N GLU A 82 -6.09 -10.06 15.86
CA GLU A 82 -5.14 -11.18 15.79
C GLU A 82 -5.73 -12.44 15.15
N SER A 83 -7.02 -12.69 15.37
CA SER A 83 -7.74 -13.81 14.75
C SER A 83 -7.73 -13.77 13.22
N ALA A 84 -7.55 -12.59 12.61
CA ALA A 84 -7.44 -12.45 11.16
C ALA A 84 -6.06 -12.88 10.63
N LEU A 85 -5.04 -12.87 11.49
CA LEU A 85 -3.68 -13.30 11.16
C LEU A 85 -3.51 -14.82 11.23
N VAL A 86 -4.35 -15.51 12.01
CA VAL A 86 -4.31 -16.96 12.14
C VAL A 86 -4.58 -17.63 10.80
N GLY A 87 -3.74 -18.61 10.43
CA GLY A 87 -3.91 -19.40 9.21
C GLY A 87 -2.60 -19.68 8.48
N GLU A 88 -2.74 -20.19 7.26
CA GLU A 88 -1.61 -20.47 6.36
C GLU A 88 -1.36 -19.30 5.42
N TRP A 89 -0.09 -18.92 5.30
CA TRP A 89 0.43 -17.79 4.56
C TRP A 89 1.49 -18.27 3.56
N ASN A 90 1.34 -17.94 2.28
CA ASN A 90 2.21 -18.44 1.21
C ASN A 90 2.90 -17.29 0.47
N CYS A 91 4.19 -17.43 0.20
CA CYS A 91 4.99 -16.53 -0.64
C CYS A 91 5.90 -17.36 -1.55
N GLY A 92 5.50 -17.59 -2.81
CA GLY A 92 6.20 -18.50 -3.70
C GLY A 92 6.18 -19.93 -3.15
N SER A 93 7.36 -20.53 -2.95
CA SER A 93 7.53 -21.83 -2.29
C SER A 93 7.54 -21.76 -0.76
N SER A 94 7.53 -20.55 -0.19
CA SER A 94 7.58 -20.34 1.26
C SER A 94 6.20 -20.43 1.89
N LYS A 95 6.14 -21.06 3.06
CA LYS A 95 4.93 -21.26 3.87
C LYS A 95 5.18 -20.82 5.31
N LEU A 96 4.26 -20.02 5.83
CA LEU A 96 4.19 -19.60 7.22
C LEU A 96 2.82 -20.02 7.76
N VAL A 97 2.77 -20.64 8.94
CA VAL A 97 1.51 -21.01 9.60
C VAL A 97 1.46 -20.35 10.95
N LEU A 98 0.43 -19.52 11.19
CA LEU A 98 0.21 -18.83 12.45
C LEU A 98 -0.97 -19.47 13.18
N LYS A 99 -0.73 -19.98 14.40
CA LYS A 99 -1.76 -20.63 15.23
C LYS A 99 -2.34 -19.66 16.28
N PRO A 100 -3.58 -19.88 16.76
CA PRO A 100 -4.23 -19.00 17.74
C PRO A 100 -3.51 -18.88 19.10
N ASP A 101 -2.67 -19.86 19.44
CA ASP A 101 -1.92 -19.94 20.69
C ASP A 101 -0.57 -19.19 20.65
N GLY A 102 -0.30 -18.46 19.56
CA GLY A 102 0.97 -17.75 19.37
C GLY A 102 2.10 -18.63 18.85
N ILE A 103 1.84 -19.89 18.49
CA ILE A 103 2.84 -20.77 17.86
C ILE A 103 2.87 -20.53 16.34
N ALA A 104 4.08 -20.51 15.77
CA ALA A 104 4.30 -20.40 14.34
C ALA A 104 5.06 -21.62 13.79
N THR A 105 4.73 -22.04 12.57
CA THR A 105 5.57 -22.97 11.80
C THR A 105 6.13 -22.22 10.59
N ILE A 106 7.45 -22.12 10.54
CA ILE A 106 8.23 -21.28 9.63
C ILE A 106 8.92 -22.20 8.62
N ASN A 107 8.53 -22.10 7.35
CA ASN A 107 9.18 -22.77 6.23
C ASN A 107 9.38 -21.79 5.09
N LEU A 108 10.43 -20.97 5.20
CA LEU A 108 10.76 -19.91 4.26
C LEU A 108 11.99 -20.26 3.43
N SER A 109 12.13 -19.63 2.27
CA SER A 109 13.37 -19.68 1.49
C SER A 109 14.52 -18.99 2.22
N ASP A 110 15.75 -19.43 1.97
CA ASP A 110 16.97 -18.88 2.59
C ASP A 110 17.07 -17.35 2.44
N SER A 111 16.60 -16.81 1.31
CA SER A 111 16.55 -15.35 1.07
C SER A 111 15.62 -14.62 2.03
N LEU A 112 14.46 -15.20 2.37
CA LEU A 112 13.52 -14.61 3.31
C LEU A 112 14.00 -14.80 4.75
N LEU A 113 14.60 -15.95 5.07
CA LEU A 113 15.21 -16.20 6.37
C LEU A 113 16.33 -15.19 6.66
N ALA A 114 17.22 -14.94 5.70
CA ALA A 114 18.30 -13.98 5.84
C ALA A 114 17.79 -12.54 6.02
N ARG A 115 16.74 -12.14 5.27
CA ARG A 115 16.11 -10.80 5.42
C ARG A 115 15.41 -10.62 6.76
N LEU A 116 14.71 -11.65 7.21
CA LEU A 116 14.02 -11.63 8.50
C LEU A 116 15.00 -11.91 9.66
N GLY A 117 16.19 -12.42 9.39
CA GLY A 117 17.17 -12.82 10.40
C GLY A 117 16.67 -13.92 11.32
N ILE A 118 15.82 -14.84 10.84
CA ILE A 118 15.22 -15.96 11.59
C ILE A 118 15.58 -17.31 10.96
N ASP A 119 15.37 -18.41 11.70
CA ASP A 119 15.54 -19.76 11.19
C ASP A 119 14.21 -20.45 10.86
N ASN A 120 14.28 -21.50 10.04
CA ASN A 120 13.16 -22.41 9.79
C ASN A 120 12.84 -23.30 11.01
N GLY A 121 11.60 -23.78 11.07
CA GLY A 121 11.13 -24.71 12.10
C GLY A 121 9.93 -24.18 12.87
N ASP A 122 9.73 -24.70 14.07
CA ASP A 122 8.72 -24.19 14.98
C ASP A 122 9.25 -22.95 15.72
N GLY A 123 8.37 -21.97 15.87
CA GLY A 123 8.66 -20.71 16.52
C GLY A 123 7.40 -20.12 17.14
N TYR A 124 7.44 -18.81 17.36
CA TYR A 124 6.35 -18.08 17.98
C TYR A 124 6.03 -16.84 17.16
N TRP A 125 4.81 -16.34 17.32
CA TRP A 125 4.43 -15.06 16.74
C TRP A 125 3.61 -14.26 17.75
N ARG A 126 3.69 -12.94 17.64
CA ARG A 126 2.81 -12.02 18.36
C ARG A 126 2.53 -10.79 17.50
N LYS A 127 1.41 -10.14 17.76
CA LYS A 127 1.15 -8.80 17.23
C LYS A 127 2.08 -7.79 17.91
N GLU A 128 2.66 -6.90 17.13
CA GLU A 128 3.56 -5.84 17.59
C GLU A 128 3.01 -4.49 17.12
N GLY A 129 2.51 -3.68 18.06
CA GLY A 129 1.81 -2.43 17.71
C GLY A 129 0.54 -2.68 16.89
N ASP A 130 0.11 -1.66 16.13
CA ASP A 130 -1.17 -1.71 15.41
C ASP A 130 -1.10 -2.44 14.06
N PHE A 131 0.06 -2.41 13.41
CA PHE A 131 0.22 -2.81 12.01
C PHE A 131 1.25 -3.92 11.77
N ASN A 132 2.00 -4.31 12.80
CA ASN A 132 3.09 -5.26 12.64
C ASN A 132 2.81 -6.55 13.42
N LEU A 133 3.52 -7.59 13.03
CA LEU A 133 3.69 -8.81 13.80
C LEU A 133 5.17 -9.17 13.80
N VAL A 134 5.60 -9.88 14.84
CA VAL A 134 6.98 -10.34 14.97
C VAL A 134 7.00 -11.86 15.07
N LEU A 135 7.93 -12.47 14.35
CA LEU A 135 8.24 -13.89 14.40
C LEU A 135 9.45 -14.12 15.30
N GLY A 136 9.28 -14.97 16.30
CA GLY A 136 10.36 -15.52 17.11
C GLY A 136 10.73 -16.92 16.64
N SER A 137 12.00 -17.28 16.75
CA SER A 137 12.52 -18.62 16.48
C SER A 137 13.55 -18.99 17.55
N ALA A 138 14.07 -20.22 17.55
CA ALA A 138 15.10 -20.63 18.51
C ALA A 138 16.35 -19.72 18.49
N ALA A 139 16.65 -19.10 17.35
CA ALA A 139 17.77 -18.16 17.19
C ALA A 139 17.42 -16.70 17.49
N VAL A 140 16.13 -16.36 17.63
CA VAL A 140 15.68 -14.97 17.69
C VAL A 140 14.63 -14.79 18.78
N ASN A 141 15.01 -14.03 19.81
CA ASN A 141 14.08 -13.52 20.79
C ASN A 141 13.35 -12.28 20.25
N PHE A 142 12.14 -12.06 20.76
CA PHE A 142 11.25 -10.96 20.40
C PHE A 142 11.78 -9.54 20.67
N ASP A 143 12.95 -9.42 21.31
CA ASP A 143 13.57 -8.12 21.64
C ASP A 143 14.45 -7.58 20.50
N SER A 144 14.65 -8.35 19.43
CA SER A 144 15.35 -7.91 18.23
C SER A 144 14.38 -7.39 17.16
N LYS A 145 14.84 -6.50 16.27
CA LYS A 145 14.06 -6.06 15.09
C LYS A 145 13.90 -7.17 14.03
N ASN A 146 14.43 -8.37 14.28
CA ASN A 146 14.35 -9.51 13.37
C ASN A 146 12.94 -10.11 13.43
N GLY A 147 12.56 -10.79 12.34
CA GLY A 147 11.26 -11.45 12.22
C GLY A 147 10.08 -10.49 12.08
N MET A 148 10.32 -9.19 11.87
CA MET A 148 9.25 -8.20 11.75
C MET A 148 8.58 -8.28 10.37
N LEU A 149 7.26 -8.42 10.41
CA LEU A 149 6.39 -8.41 9.24
C LEU A 149 5.32 -7.34 9.43
N ARG A 150 5.07 -6.56 8.39
CA ARG A 150 3.99 -5.58 8.34
C ARG A 150 2.74 -6.19 7.73
N VAL A 151 1.60 -5.92 8.34
CA VAL A 151 0.29 -6.30 7.84
C VAL A 151 -0.24 -5.17 6.97
N ILE A 152 -0.52 -5.47 5.72
CA ILE A 152 -1.23 -4.58 4.79
C ILE A 152 -2.51 -5.26 4.34
N GLN A 153 -3.43 -4.49 3.77
CA GLN A 153 -4.60 -5.02 3.10
C GLN A 153 -4.54 -4.60 1.64
N TYR A 154 -4.68 -5.57 0.74
CA TYR A 154 -4.65 -5.37 -0.69
C TYR A 154 -5.86 -6.07 -1.30
N ALA A 155 -6.69 -5.34 -2.05
CA ALA A 155 -7.91 -5.86 -2.64
C ALA A 155 -8.78 -6.60 -1.58
N GLU A 156 -8.97 -5.93 -0.43
CA GLU A 156 -9.73 -6.41 0.73
C GLU A 156 -9.13 -7.61 1.48
N LYS A 157 -8.02 -8.18 1.00
CA LYS A 157 -7.34 -9.34 1.62
C LYS A 157 -6.08 -8.90 2.37
N TYR A 158 -5.85 -9.45 3.55
CA TYR A 158 -4.61 -9.20 4.29
C TYR A 158 -3.41 -9.82 3.59
N ARG A 159 -2.27 -9.14 3.68
CA ARG A 159 -0.95 -9.60 3.24
C ARG A 159 0.09 -9.28 4.29
N LEU A 160 1.12 -10.12 4.37
CA LEU A 160 2.29 -9.88 5.23
C LEU A 160 3.47 -9.52 4.35
N ILE A 161 4.08 -8.37 4.58
CA ILE A 161 5.27 -7.90 3.86
C ILE A 161 6.43 -7.72 4.83
N ILE A 162 7.66 -7.82 4.32
CA ILE A 162 8.86 -7.48 5.08
C ILE A 162 9.01 -5.96 5.02
N GLU A 163 9.29 -5.30 6.15
CA GLU A 163 9.23 -3.82 6.25
C GLU A 163 10.33 -3.10 5.43
N ASP A 164 11.36 -3.82 4.96
CA ASP A 164 12.44 -3.32 4.10
C ASP A 164 12.00 -3.00 2.66
N TYR A 165 10.72 -3.16 2.31
CA TYR A 165 10.20 -2.58 1.07
C TYR A 165 10.06 -1.06 1.23
N GLU A 166 11.15 -0.33 1.00
CA GLU A 166 11.24 1.14 1.11
C GLU A 166 10.30 1.89 0.14
N ASP A 167 9.87 1.25 -0.95
CA ASP A 167 9.05 1.87 -2.00
C ASP A 167 7.86 0.98 -2.42
N PRO A 168 6.61 1.48 -2.36
CA PRO A 168 5.43 0.83 -2.94
C PRO A 168 5.55 0.51 -4.43
N ASP A 169 6.37 1.25 -5.18
CA ASP A 169 6.62 1.00 -6.60
C ASP A 169 7.50 -0.25 -6.83
N MET A 170 8.19 -0.75 -5.78
CA MET A 170 8.92 -2.04 -5.83
C MET A 170 8.02 -3.26 -5.58
N TRP A 171 6.69 -3.09 -5.47
CA TRP A 171 5.75 -4.15 -5.11
C TRP A 171 5.26 -4.99 -6.29
N ASP A 172 5.86 -4.82 -7.47
CA ASP A 172 5.35 -5.24 -8.78
C ASP A 172 5.50 -6.75 -9.13
N GLY A 173 5.27 -7.65 -8.17
CA GLY A 173 5.20 -9.08 -8.53
C GLY A 173 4.82 -10.06 -7.43
N SER A 174 5.17 -9.78 -6.17
CA SER A 174 4.80 -10.62 -5.04
C SER A 174 4.85 -9.82 -3.74
N LEU A 175 3.75 -9.15 -3.40
CA LEU A 175 3.52 -8.48 -2.12
C LEU A 175 3.50 -9.49 -0.96
N GLY A 176 4.66 -10.04 -0.65
CA GLY A 176 4.92 -10.98 0.44
C GLY A 176 3.94 -12.15 0.51
N PHE A 177 3.53 -12.48 1.74
CA PHE A 177 2.69 -13.63 1.99
C PHE A 177 1.21 -13.33 1.77
N LYS A 178 0.53 -14.26 1.08
CA LYS A 178 -0.92 -14.28 0.89
C LYS A 178 -1.54 -15.37 1.76
N GLN A 179 -2.66 -15.08 2.40
CA GLN A 179 -3.39 -16.09 3.16
C GLN A 179 -4.02 -17.12 2.21
N LYS A 180 -3.88 -18.41 2.51
CA LYS A 180 -4.31 -19.52 1.62
C LYS A 180 -5.83 -19.63 1.45
N ASN A 181 -6.61 -19.10 2.41
CA ASN A 181 -8.07 -19.31 2.48
C ASN A 181 -8.91 -18.04 2.24
N MET A 182 -8.45 -17.13 1.37
CA MET A 182 -9.28 -16.00 0.92
C MET A 182 -9.29 -15.88 -0.60
#